data_AF-A0A736RBK9-F1
#
_entry.id   AF-A0A736RBK9-F1
#
_cell.length_a   1.000
_cell.length_b   1.000
_cell.length_c   1.000
_cell.angle_alpha   90.00
_cell.angle_beta   90.00
_cell.angle_gamma   90.00
#
_symmetry.space_group_name_H-M   'P 1'
#
loop_
_entity.id
_entity.type
_entity.pdbx_description
1 polymer ?
#
loop_
_entity_poly.entity_id
_entity_poly.type
_entity_poly.pdbx_seq_one_letter_code
_entity_poly.pdbx_strand_id
1 'polypeptide(L)' 'FSSVEEKTGNEKLQWLNLPDDLSIDGKTVLFAALTGSLDNHPDSFNFK' A
#
# COMPACT_ATOMS: atom_id res chain seq x y z
N PHE A 1 8.31 1.71 -0.28
CA PHE A 1 9.05 1.47 -1.54
C PHE A 1 8.55 0.16 -2.13
N SER A 2 8.31 0.10 -3.44
CA SER A 2 7.90 -1.12 -4.13
C SER A 2 8.80 -1.38 -5.34
N SER A 3 9.06 -2.65 -5.62
CA SER A 3 9.78 -3.12 -6.80
C SER A 3 9.17 -4.43 -7.29
N VAL A 4 8.92 -4.53 -8.59
CA VAL A 4 8.38 -5.74 -9.25
C VAL A 4 9.51 -6.46 -9.99
N GLU A 5 9.64 -7.76 -9.77
CA GLU A 5 10.58 -8.60 -10.53
C GLU A 5 9.95 -9.00 -11.87
N GLU A 6 10.48 -8.47 -12.98
CA GLU A 6 9.89 -8.63 -14.32
C GLU A 6 9.70 -10.08 -14.77
N LYS A 7 10.58 -10.99 -14.36
CA LYS A 7 10.55 -12.40 -14.81
C LYS A 7 9.49 -13.23 -14.11
N THR A 8 9.16 -12.91 -12.87
CA THR A 8 8.26 -13.68 -12.02
C THR A 8 6.94 -12.96 -11.76
N GLY A 9 6.91 -11.64 -11.96
CA GLY A 9 5.82 -10.77 -11.54
C GLY A 9 5.77 -10.56 -10.02
N ASN A 10 6.74 -11.05 -9.26
CA ASN A 10 6.75 -10.92 -7.81
C ASN A 10 7.00 -9.47 -7.41
N GLU A 11 6.10 -8.91 -6.60
CA GLU A 11 6.26 -7.59 -6.01
C GLU A 11 6.87 -7.69 -4.60
N LYS A 12 7.94 -6.93 -4.35
CA LYS A 12 8.55 -6.79 -3.03
C LYS A 12 8.23 -5.41 -2.47
N LEU A 13 7.63 -5.40 -1.29
CA LEU A 13 7.27 -4.19 -0.57
C LEU A 13 8.20 -3.97 0.61
N GLN A 14 8.76 -2.76 0.69
CA GLN A 14 9.48 -2.30 1.87
C GLN A 14 8.72 -1.12 2.51
N TRP A 15 8.27 -1.36 3.74
CA TRP A 15 7.63 -0.36 4.59
C TRP A 15 8.69 0.59 5.15
N LEU A 16 8.44 1.91 5.08
CA LEU A 16 9.42 2.93 5.44
C LEU A 16 8.96 3.67 6.70
N ASN A 17 9.78 3.61 7.75
CA ASN A 17 9.57 4.32 9.02
C ASN A 17 8.13 4.20 9.54
N LEU A 18 7.55 3.00 9.44
CA LEU A 18 6.24 2.76 10.01
C LEU A 18 6.39 2.63 11.53
N PRO A 19 5.69 3.44 12.32
CA PRO A 19 5.55 3.14 13.73
C PRO A 19 4.86 1.78 13.88
N ASP A 20 5.21 1.04 14.95
CA ASP A 20 4.69 -0.31 15.20
C ASP A 20 3.15 -0.34 15.34
N ASP A 21 2.52 0.82 15.54
CA ASP A 21 1.08 1.02 15.68
C ASP A 21 0.31 1.18 14.36
N LEU A 22 0.98 1.20 13.20
CA LEU A 22 0.25 1.27 11.94
C LEU A 22 -0.58 0.00 11.75
N SER A 23 -1.90 0.16 11.85
CA SER A 23 -2.88 -0.91 11.75
C SER A 23 -2.86 -1.59 10.38
N ILE A 24 -3.50 -2.76 10.30
CA ILE A 24 -3.73 -3.49 9.04
C ILE A 24 -4.35 -2.56 7.98
N ASP A 25 -5.25 -1.67 8.40
CA ASP A 25 -5.90 -0.69 7.54
C ASP A 25 -4.90 0.33 7.01
N GLY A 26 -4.01 0.86 7.85
CA GLY A 26 -2.99 1.81 7.41
C GLY A 26 -2.09 1.22 6.32
N LYS A 27 -1.69 -0.05 6.43
CA LYS A 27 -0.94 -0.75 5.36
C LYS A 27 -1.77 -0.90 4.09
N THR A 28 -3.06 -1.17 4.23
CA THR A 28 -3.99 -1.31 3.11
C THR A 28 -4.15 0.01 2.35
N VAL A 29 -4.30 1.13 3.06
CA VAL A 29 -4.37 2.48 2.44
C VAL A 29 -3.09 2.80 1.69
N LEU A 30 -1.92 2.55 2.28
CA LEU A 30 -0.63 2.78 1.64
C LEU A 30 -0.44 1.94 0.37
N PHE A 31 -0.89 0.68 0.39
CA PHE A 31 -0.83 -0.17 -0.79
C PHE A 31 -1.83 0.28 -1.86
N ALA A 32 -3.04 0.68 -1.49
CA ALA A 32 -4.04 1.23 -2.42
C ALA A 32 -3.57 2.53 -3.10
N ALA A 33 -2.82 3.37 -2.38
CA ALA A 33 -2.17 4.55 -2.96
C ALA A 33 -1.10 4.15 -3.99
N LEU A 34 -0.27 3.15 -3.66
CA LEU A 34 0.77 2.66 -4.57
C LEU A 34 0.20 2.07 -5.88
N THR A 35 -0.92 1.35 -5.80
CA THR A 35 -1.56 0.75 -6.99
C THR A 35 -2.45 1.73 -7.77
N GLY A 36 -2.66 2.96 -7.27
CA GLY A 36 -3.55 3.97 -7.85
C GLY A 36 -5.04 3.77 -7.52
N SER A 37 -5.40 2.77 -6.72
CA SER A 37 -6.79 2.52 -6.32
C SER A 37 -7.36 3.65 -5.47
N LEU A 38 -6.52 4.29 -4.64
CA LEU A 38 -6.93 5.43 -3.83
C LEU A 38 -7.28 6.64 -4.71
N ASP A 39 -6.50 6.91 -5.76
CA ASP A 39 -6.78 8.00 -6.69
C ASP A 39 -8.08 7.76 -7.47
N ASN A 40 -8.36 6.49 -7.82
CA ASN A 40 -9.59 6.10 -8.52
C ASN A 40 -10.82 6.13 -7.61
N HIS A 41 -10.64 5.94 -6.30
CA HIS A 41 -11.71 5.82 -5.31
C HIS A 41 -11.34 6.56 -4.00
N PRO A 42 -11.30 7.91 -4.02
CA PRO A 42 -10.71 8.71 -2.94
C PRO A 42 -11.40 8.53 -1.58
N ASP A 43 -12.69 8.20 -1.58
CA ASP A 43 -13.48 8.09 -0.35
C ASP A 43 -13.62 6.65 0.19
N SER A 44 -13.15 5.64 -0.55
CA SER A 44 -13.38 4.22 -0.22
C SER A 44 -12.43 3.64 0.83
N PHE A 45 -11.40 4.40 1.23
CA PHE A 45 -10.34 3.95 2.13
C PHE A 45 -10.34 4.69 3.49
N ASN A 46 -11.45 5.34 3.81
CA ASN A 46 -11.66 6.03 5.08
C ASN A 46 -12.17 5.05 6.15
N PHE A 47 -11.26 4.30 6.77
CA PHE A 47 -11.57 3.40 7.89
C PHE A 47 -11.81 4.20 9.18
N LYS A 48 -12.75 3.75 10.01
CA LYS A 48 -13.19 4.43 11.24
C LYS A 48 -12.47 3.91 12.47
#